data_AF-A0A952TKH9-F1
#
_entry.id   AF-A0A952TKH9-F1
#
_cell.length_a   1.000
_cell.length_b   1.000
_cell.length_c   1.000
_cell.angle_alpha   90.00
_cell.angle_beta   90.00
_cell.angle_gamma   90.00
#
_symmetry.space_group_name_H-M   'P 1'
#
loop_
_entity.id
_entity.type
_entity.pdbx_description
1 polymer ?
#
loop_
_entity_poly.entity_id
_entity_poly.type
_entity_poly.pdbx_seq_one_letter_code
_entity_poly.pdbx_strand_id
1 'polypeptide(L)'
;MAKEKLSSLAVLAAYPHELMHHLAARTMRLPSRIVAGATEVDLETDVQELIIALAPLVGTMVLVAIGSYLMRAMPGATPLTWSLFCLVSAGWILGCAHDVAQAAATLRRMLA
;
A
#
# COMPACT_ATOMS: atom_id res chain seq x y z
N MET A 1 17.26 1.70 21.44
CA MET A 1 15.96 2.41 21.54
C MET A 1 15.51 3.10 20.26
N ALA A 2 16.33 3.87 19.53
CA ALA A 2 15.86 4.55 18.29
C ALA A 2 15.56 3.58 17.11
N LYS A 3 16.33 2.49 16.97
CA LYS A 3 16.10 1.47 15.92
C LYS A 3 14.79 0.68 16.09
N GLU A 4 14.42 0.32 17.32
CA GLU A 4 13.15 -0.40 17.61
C GLU A 4 11.90 0.47 17.40
N LYS A 5 12.02 1.80 17.61
CA LYS A 5 10.93 2.74 17.34
C LYS A 5 10.72 2.99 15.84
N LEU A 6 11.81 2.99 15.05
CA LEU A 6 11.73 3.11 13.59
C LEU A 6 11.11 1.89 12.94
N SER A 7 11.43 0.68 13.43
CA SER A 7 10.81 -0.55 12.92
C SER A 7 9.31 -0.61 13.23
N SER A 8 8.88 -0.16 14.41
CA SER A 8 7.46 -0.13 14.78
C SER A 8 6.66 0.94 14.04
N LEU A 9 7.25 2.11 13.76
CA LEU A 9 6.63 3.15 12.93
C LEU A 9 6.53 2.74 11.45
N ALA A 10 7.56 2.09 10.90
CA ALA A 10 7.54 1.58 9.53
C ALA A 10 6.46 0.49 9.36
N VAL A 11 6.32 -0.41 10.35
CA VAL A 11 5.27 -1.44 10.37
C VAL A 11 3.88 -0.81 10.45
N LEU A 12 3.67 0.19 11.30
CA LEU A 12 2.39 0.89 11.39
C LEU A 12 2.06 1.69 10.12
N ALA A 13 3.06 2.29 9.47
CA ALA A 13 2.88 3.04 8.23
C ALA A 13 2.62 2.15 7.02
N ALA A 14 3.12 0.90 7.02
CA ALA A 14 2.85 -0.10 5.98
C ALA A 14 1.53 -0.85 6.22
N TYR A 15 0.97 -0.82 7.43
CA TYR A 15 -0.24 -1.56 7.76
C TYR A 15 -1.45 -1.25 6.84
N PRO A 16 -1.72 0.00 6.43
CA PRO A 16 -2.78 0.28 5.45
C PRO A 16 -2.52 -0.34 4.08
N HIS A 17 -1.25 -0.41 3.66
CA HIS A 17 -0.84 -1.04 2.40
C HIS A 17 -1.12 -2.55 2.45
N GLU A 18 -0.66 -3.22 3.51
CA GLU A 18 -0.89 -4.65 3.72
C GLU A 18 -2.35 -5.00 3.93
N LEU A 19 -3.11 -4.14 4.61
CA LEU A 19 -4.54 -4.32 4.76
C LEU A 19 -5.27 -4.34 3.41
N MET A 20 -4.83 -3.54 2.43
CA MET A 20 -5.44 -3.52 1.10
C MET A 20 -5.16 -4.82 0.32
N HIS A 21 -3.94 -5.36 0.40
CA HIS A 21 -3.63 -6.69 -0.14
C HIS A 21 -4.52 -7.76 0.49
N HIS A 22 -4.65 -7.74 1.82
CA HIS A 22 -5.49 -8.69 2.55
C HIS A 22 -6.96 -8.58 2.14
N LEU A 23 -7.51 -7.36 2.09
CA LEU A 23 -8.90 -7.13 1.68
C LEU A 23 -9.15 -7.61 0.26
N ALA A 24 -8.23 -7.36 -0.68
CA ALA A 24 -8.34 -7.86 -2.06
C ALA A 24 -8.31 -9.39 -2.15
N ALA A 25 -7.45 -10.04 -1.36
CA ALA A 25 -7.45 -11.50 -1.26
C ALA A 25 -8.81 -12.02 -0.73
N ARG A 26 -9.36 -11.36 0.30
CA ARG A 26 -10.64 -11.75 0.90
C ARG A 26 -11.83 -11.54 -0.06
N THR A 27 -11.85 -10.48 -0.87
CA THR A 27 -12.92 -10.28 -1.86
C THR A 27 -12.90 -11.33 -2.96
N MET A 28 -11.71 -11.88 -3.27
CA MET A 28 -11.54 -13.01 -4.18
C MET A 28 -11.66 -14.38 -3.49
N ARG A 29 -12.03 -14.41 -2.20
CA ARG A 29 -12.17 -15.62 -1.37
C ARG A 29 -10.86 -16.43 -1.21
N LEU A 30 -9.71 -15.79 -1.39
CA LEU A 30 -8.41 -16.41 -1.21
C LEU A 30 -8.02 -16.46 0.28
N PRO A 31 -7.37 -17.56 0.73
CA PRO A 31 -6.71 -17.59 2.03
C PRO A 31 -5.65 -16.50 2.11
N SER A 32 -5.65 -15.72 3.19
CA SER A 32 -4.64 -14.67 3.40
C SER A 32 -4.38 -14.41 4.87
N ARG A 33 -3.15 -13.98 5.17
CA ARG A 33 -2.69 -13.66 6.52
C ARG A 33 -1.78 -12.43 6.48
N ILE A 34 -2.10 -11.44 7.33
CA ILE A 34 -1.21 -10.29 7.55
C ILE A 34 -0.10 -10.72 8.50
N VAL A 35 1.14 -10.57 8.08
CA VAL A 35 2.35 -10.77 8.89
C VAL A 35 3.11 -9.44 9.00
N ALA A 36 4.20 -9.41 9.77
CA ALA A 36 4.93 -8.17 10.01
C ALA A 36 5.54 -7.61 8.71
N GLY A 37 4.88 -6.61 8.13
CA GLY A 37 5.31 -5.91 6.91
C GLY A 37 5.01 -6.62 5.60
N ALA A 38 4.12 -7.62 5.59
CA ALA A 38 3.69 -8.31 4.37
C ALA A 38 2.32 -8.98 4.55
N THR A 39 1.67 -9.29 3.43
CA THR A 39 0.44 -10.07 3.37
C THR A 39 0.72 -11.34 2.59
N GLU A 40 0.69 -12.48 3.28
CA GLU A 40 0.76 -13.78 2.66
C GLU A 40 -0.60 -14.09 2.04
N VAL A 41 -0.61 -14.39 0.74
CA VAL A 41 -1.82 -14.80 0.01
C VAL A 41 -1.49 -16.08 -0.76
N ASP A 42 -2.39 -17.05 -0.69
CA ASP A 42 -2.30 -18.26 -1.53
C ASP A 42 -2.87 -17.94 -2.91
N LEU A 43 -2.00 -17.75 -3.89
CA LEU A 43 -2.34 -17.32 -5.24
C LEU A 43 -2.50 -18.54 -6.15
N GLU A 44 -3.64 -18.65 -6.81
CA GLU A 44 -3.92 -19.74 -7.75
C GLU A 44 -3.59 -19.36 -9.20
N THR A 45 -3.57 -18.05 -9.51
CA THR A 45 -3.35 -17.53 -10.87
C THR A 45 -2.58 -16.21 -10.87
N ASP A 46 -1.87 -15.94 -11.96
CA ASP A 46 -1.09 -14.70 -12.14
C ASP A 46 -1.99 -13.46 -12.25
N VAL A 47 -3.23 -13.63 -12.71
CA VAL A 47 -4.23 -12.56 -12.73
C VAL A 47 -4.60 -12.15 -11.30
N GLN A 48 -4.68 -13.09 -10.36
CA GLN A 48 -4.91 -12.78 -8.95
C GLN A 48 -3.69 -12.04 -8.35
N GLU A 49 -2.46 -12.44 -8.70
CA GLU A 49 -1.24 -11.73 -8.30
C GLU A 49 -1.30 -10.25 -8.72
N LEU A 50 -1.66 -10.00 -9.98
CA LEU A 50 -1.79 -8.63 -10.50
C LEU A 50 -2.91 -7.84 -9.81
N ILE A 51 -4.08 -8.45 -9.59
CA ILE A 51 -5.20 -7.79 -8.92
C ILE A 51 -4.84 -7.43 -7.48
N ILE A 52 -4.21 -8.34 -6.73
CA ILE A 52 -3.76 -8.09 -5.36
C ILE A 52 -2.69 -6.99 -5.37
N ALA A 53 -1.70 -7.06 -6.26
CA ALA A 53 -0.67 -6.03 -6.40
C ALA A 53 -1.24 -4.62 -6.66
N LEU A 54 -2.35 -4.51 -7.40
CA LEU A 54 -3.00 -3.23 -7.71
C LEU A 54 -3.86 -2.68 -6.57
N ALA A 55 -4.33 -3.52 -5.64
CA ALA A 55 -5.28 -3.10 -4.62
C ALA A 55 -4.74 -2.01 -3.66
N PRO A 56 -3.50 -2.08 -3.15
CA PRO A 56 -2.93 -1.00 -2.34
C PRO A 56 -2.79 0.31 -3.09
N LEU A 57 -2.54 0.27 -4.41
CA LEU A 57 -2.44 1.49 -5.22
C LEU A 57 -3.77 2.24 -5.20
N VAL A 58 -4.87 1.53 -5.44
CA VAL A 58 -6.23 2.12 -5.41
C VAL A 58 -6.56 2.64 -4.01
N GLY A 59 -6.30 1.84 -2.97
CA GLY A 59 -6.52 2.25 -1.58
C GLY A 59 -5.73 3.50 -1.20
N THR A 60 -4.46 3.55 -1.60
CA THR A 60 -3.58 4.70 -1.38
C THR A 60 -4.10 5.94 -2.09
N MET A 61 -4.55 5.85 -3.35
CA MET A 61 -5.12 7.01 -4.05
C MET A 61 -6.36 7.57 -3.34
N VAL A 62 -7.23 6.70 -2.83
CA VAL A 62 -8.40 7.12 -2.04
C VAL A 62 -7.97 7.80 -0.74
N LEU A 63 -7.02 7.23 0.00
CA LEU A 63 -6.50 7.82 1.23
C LEU A 63 -5.83 9.17 0.99
N VAL A 64 -5.07 9.31 -0.11
CA VAL A 64 -4.45 10.58 -0.50
C VAL A 64 -5.51 11.62 -0.86
N ALA A 65 -6.58 11.24 -1.54
CA ALA A 65 -7.69 12.14 -1.87
C ALA A 65 -8.41 12.63 -0.59
N ILE A 66 -8.73 11.72 0.33
CA ILE A 66 -9.36 12.06 1.62
C ILE A 66 -8.42 12.93 2.46
N GLY A 67 -7.15 12.55 2.57
CA GLY A 67 -6.14 13.31 3.31
C GLY A 67 -5.97 14.72 2.75
N SER A 68 -5.94 14.87 1.42
CA SER A 68 -5.89 16.17 0.76
C SER A 68 -7.12 17.05 1.07
N TYR A 69 -8.31 16.45 1.12
CA TYR A 69 -9.53 17.14 1.52
C TYR A 69 -9.47 17.60 2.98
N LEU A 70 -9.10 16.71 3.90
CA LEU A 70 -8.97 17.02 5.33
C LEU A 70 -7.90 18.09 5.60
N MET A 71 -6.76 18.03 4.91
CA MET A 71 -5.69 19.03 5.01
C MET A 71 -6.14 20.43 4.59
N ARG A 72 -7.09 20.54 3.64
CA ARG A 72 -7.70 21.83 3.26
C ARG A 72 -8.71 22.32 4.30
N ALA A 73 -9.38 21.41 5.00
CA ALA A 73 -10.40 21.72 5.99
C ALA A 73 -9.84 22.01 7.40
N MET A 74 -8.58 21.66 7.68
CA MET A 74 -7.96 21.85 8.99
C MET A 74 -7.51 23.30 9.23
N PRO A 75 -8.11 24.04 10.19
CA PRO A 75 -7.59 25.32 10.63
C PRO A 75 -6.25 25.09 11.35
N GLY A 76 -5.14 25.46 10.71
CA GLY A 76 -3.78 25.21 11.22
C GLY A 76 -2.92 24.34 10.31
N ALA A 77 -3.42 23.92 9.14
CA ALA A 77 -2.56 23.32 8.12
C ALA A 77 -1.46 24.30 7.69
N THR A 78 -0.23 23.99 8.06
CA THR A 78 0.97 24.76 7.68
C THR A 78 1.57 24.22 6.39
N PRO A 79 2.41 25.02 5.69
CA PRO A 79 3.19 24.52 4.55
C PRO A 79 4.02 23.29 4.91
N LEU A 80 4.58 23.22 6.13
CA LEU A 80 5.32 22.06 6.61
C LEU A 80 4.46 20.80 6.68
N THR A 81 3.25 20.90 7.24
CA THR A 81 2.34 19.75 7.31
C THR A 81 1.89 19.29 5.91
N TRP A 82 1.75 20.20 4.96
CA TRP A 82 1.51 19.86 3.55
C TRP A 82 2.70 19.12 2.92
N SER A 83 3.92 19.61 3.12
CA SER A 83 5.11 18.94 2.60
C SER A 83 5.30 17.54 3.19
N LEU A 84 5.05 17.36 4.48
CA LEU A 84 5.11 16.06 5.14
C LEU A 84 4.04 15.10 4.59
N PHE A 85 2.81 15.58 4.42
CA PHE A 85 1.73 14.79 3.82
C PHE A 85 2.08 14.33 2.40
N CYS A 86 2.58 15.24 1.55
CA CYS A 86 3.01 14.92 0.19
C CYS A 86 4.16 13.90 0.18
N LEU A 87 5.14 14.03 1.08
CA LEU A 87 6.26 13.11 1.17
C LEU A 87 5.82 11.69 1.55
N VAL A 88 4.94 11.56 2.55
CA VAL A 88 4.40 10.25 2.98
C VAL A 88 3.56 9.62 1.86
N SER A 89 2.71 10.43 1.21
CA SER A 89 1.86 9.99 0.11
C SER A 89 2.69 9.50 -1.09
N ALA A 90 3.76 10.22 -1.43
CA ALA A 90 4.69 9.81 -2.48
C ALA A 90 5.40 8.49 -2.12
N GLY A 91 5.84 8.32 -0.87
CA GLY A 91 6.43 7.08 -0.39
C GLY A 91 5.50 5.87 -0.54
N TRP A 92 4.22 6.03 -0.19
CA TRP A 92 3.22 4.97 -0.37
C TRP A 92 2.95 4.66 -1.85
N ILE A 93 2.79 5.68 -2.70
CA ILE A 93 2.57 5.49 -4.13
C ILE A 93 3.75 4.76 -4.79
N LEU A 94 4.99 5.11 -4.41
CA LEU A 94 6.18 4.44 -4.91
C LEU A 94 6.25 2.97 -4.47
N GLY A 95 5.91 2.67 -3.20
CA GLY A 95 5.80 1.29 -2.71
C GLY A 95 4.77 0.49 -3.51
N CYS A 96 3.58 1.04 -3.73
CA CYS A 96 2.55 0.41 -4.56
C CYS A 96 3.00 0.19 -6.01
N ALA A 97 3.66 1.18 -6.61
CA ALA A 97 4.15 1.08 -7.98
C ALA A 97 5.23 -0.01 -8.14
N HIS A 98 6.06 -0.21 -7.11
CA HIS A 98 7.05 -1.27 -7.07
C HIS A 98 6.40 -2.65 -7.11
N ASP A 99 5.42 -2.90 -6.24
CA ASP A 99 4.67 -4.17 -6.19
C ASP A 99 4.00 -4.48 -7.55
N VAL A 100 3.37 -3.46 -8.17
CA VAL A 100 2.73 -3.60 -9.49
C VAL A 100 3.75 -3.91 -10.59
N ALA A 101 4.91 -3.25 -10.58
CA ALA A 101 5.96 -3.52 -11.56
C ALA A 101 6.49 -4.95 -11.44
N GLN A 102 6.61 -5.47 -10.22
CA GLN A 102 7.02 -6.84 -9.96
C GLN A 102 5.98 -7.84 -10.49
N ALA A 103 4.70 -7.66 -10.16
CA ALA A 103 3.62 -8.52 -10.68
C ALA A 103 3.54 -8.48 -12.22
N ALA A 104 3.69 -7.30 -12.82
CA ALA A 104 3.74 -7.15 -14.28
C ALA A 104 4.94 -7.86 -14.92
N ALA A 105 6.11 -7.84 -14.26
CA ALA A 105 7.28 -8.56 -14.72
C ALA A 105 7.13 -10.09 -14.60
N THR A 106 6.42 -10.58 -13.58
CA THR A 106 6.02 -11.99 -13.48
C THR A 106 5.13 -12.39 -14.65
N LEU A 107 4.05 -11.64 -14.89
CA LEU A 107 3.13 -11.88 -16.01
C LEU A 107 3.85 -11.89 -17.37
N ARG A 108 4.76 -10.93 -17.59
CA ARG A 108 5.54 -10.85 -18.83
C ARG A 108 6.41 -12.10 -19.08
N ARG A 109 6.97 -12.71 -18.03
CA ARG A 109 7.81 -13.92 -18.16
C ARG A 109 7.01 -15.16 -18.52
N MET A 110 5.74 -15.22 -18.14
CA MET A 110 4.86 -16.37 -18.44
C MET A 110 4.30 -16.31 -19.86
N LEU A 111 4.22 -15.12 -20.46
CA LEU A 111 3.71 -14.90 -21.81
C LEU A 111 4.78 -15.03 -22.91
N ALA A 112 6.06 -15.20 -22.54
CA ALA A 112 7.21 -15.29 -23.45
C ALA A 112 7.67 -16.75 -23.63
#